data_AF-A0A261TCF4-F1
#
_entry.id   AF-A0A261TCF4-F1
#
_cell.length_a   1.000
_cell.length_b   1.000
_cell.length_c   1.000
_cell.angle_alpha   90.00
_cell.angle_beta   90.00
_cell.angle_gamma   90.00
#
_symmetry.space_group_name_H-M   'P 1'
#
loop_
_entity.id
_entity.type
_entity.pdbx_description
1 polymer ?
#
loop_
_entity_poly.entity_id
_entity_poly.type
_entity_poly.pdbx_seq_one_letter_code
_entity_poly.pdbx_strand_id
1 'polypeptide(L)'
;MLPQLFPEGINRFPPAILALADGTIFRGVSIGAPGHTVAEVVFNTSMTGYQEILTDPSYSEQIVTLTYPHIGNTGVNTEDVEANRVYASGLVVRDCPARVSNFRSTQSLPEYLAAQGVVAIAGIDTRKLTRILRDKGAQGGCIFVGDDAERAVELARSFPGMSGQDLAKVVSQKDTTSWTQGTWELGSGFSAPSQDQFHVVAYDYGVKQNILRLLADRGCRITLVPAQTSADEVLKLNPDGVFLSNGPGDPEPCDYAIAATKVFLERKLPVFGICLGHQIMGLAVGGKTVKMKTGHHGANHPVQDMQSKRVFITSQNHGFAVDAASLPANTRVTHVSLFDGTLQGFELTDRPAFCFQGHPEASPGPHDIIVLFDKFISLMAGQK
;
A
#
# COMPACT_ATOMS: atom_id res chain seq x y z
N MET A 1 26.33 -33.50 37.40
CA MET A 1 25.07 -32.74 37.28
C MET A 1 25.43 -31.27 37.44
N LEU A 2 25.62 -30.57 36.33
CA LEU A 2 25.78 -29.10 36.36
C LEU A 2 24.39 -28.49 36.48
N PRO A 3 24.14 -27.56 37.41
CA PRO A 3 22.84 -26.90 37.53
C PRO A 3 22.60 -26.02 36.29
N GLN A 4 21.39 -26.08 35.72
CA GLN A 4 20.94 -25.25 34.61
C GLN A 4 21.13 -23.76 34.96
N LEU A 5 22.08 -23.11 34.31
CA LEU A 5 22.44 -21.70 34.50
C LEU A 5 21.54 -20.71 33.75
N PHE A 6 20.45 -21.18 33.15
CA PHE A 6 19.43 -20.35 32.54
C PHE A 6 18.07 -20.91 32.97
N PRO A 7 17.25 -20.16 33.72
CA PRO A 7 15.85 -20.52 33.82
C PRO A 7 15.30 -20.49 32.39
N GLU A 8 14.79 -21.61 31.90
CA GLU A 8 13.99 -21.63 30.67
C GLU A 8 12.91 -20.58 30.85
N GLY A 9 13.04 -19.48 30.10
CA GLY A 9 12.15 -18.34 30.19
C GLY A 9 10.74 -18.81 29.90
N ILE A 10 9.89 -18.78 30.92
CA ILE A 10 8.44 -18.91 30.82
C ILE A 10 7.99 -18.09 29.62
N ASN A 11 7.33 -18.75 28.65
CA ASN A 11 6.76 -18.16 27.45
C ASN A 11 6.15 -16.78 27.75
N ARG A 12 6.85 -15.71 27.36
CA ARG A 12 6.48 -14.32 27.70
C ARG A 12 5.28 -13.82 26.91
N PHE A 13 4.85 -14.57 25.90
CA PHE A 13 3.85 -14.19 24.93
C PHE A 13 2.69 -15.21 24.94
N PRO A 14 1.41 -14.75 24.96
CA PRO A 14 0.25 -15.63 24.89
C PRO A 14 0.28 -16.51 23.62
N PRO A 15 -0.30 -17.72 23.64
CA PRO A 15 -0.47 -18.52 22.42
C PRO A 15 -1.31 -17.76 21.38
N ALA A 16 -1.01 -17.98 20.11
CA ALA A 16 -1.80 -17.46 19.01
C ALA A 16 -1.89 -18.47 17.86
N ILE A 17 -2.98 -18.37 17.10
CA ILE A 17 -3.27 -19.19 15.93
C ILE A 17 -3.48 -18.27 14.74
N LEU A 18 -2.90 -18.63 13.59
CA LEU A 18 -3.37 -18.17 12.29
C LEU A 18 -4.11 -19.34 11.63
N ALA A 19 -5.39 -19.14 11.33
CA ALA A 19 -6.20 -20.06 10.54
C ALA A 19 -6.50 -19.46 9.17
N LEU A 20 -6.47 -20.29 8.13
CA LEU A 20 -6.90 -19.93 6.78
C LEU A 20 -8.28 -20.53 6.49
N ALA A 21 -9.04 -19.93 5.57
CA ALA A 21 -10.37 -20.40 5.17
C ALA A 21 -10.38 -21.86 4.69
N ASP A 22 -9.27 -22.33 4.08
CA ASP A 22 -9.06 -23.71 3.67
C ASP A 22 -8.84 -24.71 4.82
N GLY A 23 -8.82 -24.25 6.08
CA GLY A 23 -8.61 -25.05 7.29
C GLY A 23 -7.14 -25.23 7.69
N THR A 24 -6.19 -24.67 6.94
CA THR A 24 -4.78 -24.68 7.35
C THR A 24 -4.59 -23.88 8.64
N ILE A 25 -3.87 -24.47 9.60
CA ILE A 25 -3.59 -23.86 10.90
C ILE A 25 -2.08 -23.69 11.08
N PHE A 26 -1.69 -22.53 11.61
CA PHE A 26 -0.36 -22.22 12.10
C PHE A 26 -0.46 -21.83 13.57
N ARG A 27 0.41 -22.41 14.41
CA ARG A 27 0.47 -22.12 15.84
C ARG A 27 1.74 -21.35 16.14
N GLY A 28 1.59 -20.28 16.89
CA GLY A 28 2.66 -19.37 17.24
C GLY A 28 2.37 -18.66 18.55
N VAL A 29 2.93 -17.46 18.69
CA VAL A 29 2.76 -16.61 19.87
C VAL A 29 2.30 -15.22 19.47
N SER A 30 1.48 -14.60 20.31
CA SER A 30 1.02 -13.24 20.09
C SER A 30 2.13 -12.23 20.33
N ILE A 31 2.32 -11.30 19.40
CA ILE A 31 3.27 -10.17 19.52
C ILE A 31 2.56 -8.82 19.35
N GLY A 32 1.25 -8.76 19.58
CA GLY A 32 0.44 -7.56 19.42
C GLY A 32 -0.70 -7.50 20.44
N ALA A 33 -1.81 -6.86 20.04
CA ALA A 33 -2.99 -6.74 20.86
C ALA A 33 -3.69 -8.11 21.11
N PRO A 34 -4.40 -8.27 22.24
CA PRO A 34 -5.24 -9.44 22.48
C PRO A 34 -6.48 -9.44 21.57
N GLY A 35 -7.15 -10.60 21.45
CA GLY A 35 -8.39 -10.74 20.68
C GLY A 35 -8.16 -11.50 19.37
N HIS A 36 -8.90 -11.11 18.33
CA HIS A 36 -8.77 -11.71 17.00
C HIS A 36 -8.97 -10.66 15.90
N THR A 37 -8.49 -10.98 14.71
CA THR A 37 -8.72 -10.19 13.49
C THR A 37 -9.04 -11.14 12.34
N VAL A 38 -9.88 -10.70 11.41
CA VAL A 38 -10.30 -11.47 10.22
C VAL A 38 -10.12 -10.58 9.01
N ALA A 39 -9.36 -11.04 8.01
CA ALA A 39 -9.04 -10.26 6.82
C ALA A 39 -8.47 -11.16 5.70
N GLU A 40 -8.22 -10.61 4.52
CA GLU A 40 -7.52 -11.32 3.45
C GLU A 40 -6.04 -11.48 3.80
N VAL A 41 -5.49 -12.69 3.72
CA VAL A 41 -4.07 -12.93 3.99
C VAL A 41 -3.25 -12.72 2.72
N VAL A 42 -2.30 -11.78 2.79
CA VAL A 42 -1.32 -11.50 1.73
C VAL A 42 0.10 -11.75 2.24
N PHE A 43 1.06 -11.84 1.34
CA PHE A 43 2.48 -11.87 1.70
C PHE A 43 3.24 -10.77 1.00
N ASN A 44 4.18 -10.11 1.68
CA ASN A 44 5.07 -9.10 1.13
C ASN A 44 6.54 -9.53 1.25
N THR A 45 7.31 -9.37 0.16
CA THR A 45 8.70 -9.84 0.04
C THR A 45 9.77 -8.86 0.50
N SER A 46 9.40 -7.64 0.91
CA SER A 46 10.32 -6.63 1.40
C SER A 46 11.08 -7.10 2.64
N MET A 47 12.40 -6.92 2.63
CA MET A 47 13.28 -7.28 3.75
C MET A 47 13.44 -6.15 4.78
N THR A 48 13.07 -4.93 4.40
CA THR A 48 13.11 -3.72 5.22
C THR A 48 11.81 -2.94 5.03
N GLY A 49 11.52 -2.03 5.96
CA GLY A 49 10.39 -1.12 5.83
C GLY A 49 9.06 -1.68 6.33
N TYR A 50 9.11 -2.54 7.35
CA TYR A 50 7.91 -3.18 7.88
C TYR A 50 6.94 -2.17 8.53
N GLN A 51 7.43 -1.02 9.02
CA GLN A 51 6.57 -0.02 9.64
C GLN A 51 5.78 0.77 8.58
N GLU A 52 6.46 1.15 7.51
CA GLU A 52 5.90 1.81 6.35
C GLU A 52 4.86 0.90 5.68
N ILE A 53 5.13 -0.41 5.58
CA ILE A 53 4.14 -1.42 5.15
C ILE A 53 2.92 -1.44 6.07
N LEU A 54 3.11 -1.49 7.39
CA LEU A 54 1.98 -1.57 8.33
C LEU A 54 1.08 -0.33 8.27
N THR A 55 1.67 0.83 8.00
CA THR A 55 0.97 2.13 7.97
C THR A 55 0.46 2.52 6.58
N ASP A 56 0.74 1.73 5.54
CA ASP A 56 0.17 1.95 4.20
C ASP A 56 -1.34 1.64 4.18
N PRO A 57 -2.22 2.62 3.87
CA PRO A 57 -3.66 2.43 3.84
C PRO A 57 -4.14 1.33 2.89
N SER A 58 -3.34 0.98 1.88
CA SER A 58 -3.68 -0.04 0.89
C SER A 58 -3.79 -1.44 1.49
N TYR A 59 -3.27 -1.67 2.71
CA TYR A 59 -3.44 -2.92 3.48
C TYR A 59 -4.68 -2.98 4.37
N SER A 60 -5.60 -2.01 4.28
CA SER A 60 -6.88 -2.09 4.99
C SER A 60 -7.62 -3.38 4.65
N GLU A 61 -8.16 -4.07 5.66
CA GLU A 61 -8.82 -5.40 5.52
C GLU A 61 -7.87 -6.52 5.06
N GLN A 62 -6.55 -6.37 5.27
CA GLN A 62 -5.56 -7.38 4.97
C GLN A 62 -4.67 -7.74 6.17
N ILE A 63 -4.38 -9.03 6.31
CA ILE A 63 -3.37 -9.57 7.22
C ILE A 63 -2.07 -9.71 6.44
N VAL A 64 -1.04 -8.97 6.86
CA VAL A 64 0.24 -8.91 6.16
C VAL A 64 1.18 -9.99 6.68
N THR A 65 1.60 -10.90 5.80
CA THR A 65 2.68 -11.86 6.07
C THR A 65 4.00 -11.34 5.51
N LEU A 66 4.99 -11.12 6.37
CA LEU A 66 6.32 -10.71 5.91
C LEU A 66 7.21 -11.94 5.71
N THR A 67 7.81 -12.06 4.53
CA THR A 67 8.61 -13.25 4.19
C THR A 67 10.01 -13.21 4.80
N TYR A 68 10.57 -12.02 5.03
CA TYR A 68 11.85 -11.87 5.71
C TYR A 68 11.71 -12.31 7.17
N PRO A 69 12.58 -13.20 7.69
CA PRO A 69 12.28 -13.91 8.91
C PRO A 69 12.30 -13.04 10.18
N HIS A 70 13.18 -12.04 10.26
CA HIS A 70 13.34 -11.18 11.44
C HIS A 70 12.69 -9.82 11.22
N ILE A 71 11.54 -9.59 11.87
CA ILE A 71 10.78 -8.35 11.74
C ILE A 71 10.75 -7.62 13.08
N GLY A 72 11.07 -6.32 13.09
CA GLY A 72 11.15 -5.51 14.32
C GLY A 72 12.58 -5.22 14.82
N ASN A 73 13.60 -5.65 14.08
CA ASN A 73 15.02 -5.45 14.41
C ASN A 73 15.42 -3.97 14.60
N THR A 74 14.77 -3.04 13.89
CA THR A 74 15.02 -1.59 14.01
C THR A 74 14.02 -0.86 14.89
N GLY A 75 13.12 -1.58 15.57
CA GLY A 75 12.05 -0.97 16.36
C GLY A 75 11.08 -0.20 15.48
N VAL A 76 10.47 0.84 16.01
CA VAL A 76 9.64 1.79 15.27
C VAL A 76 10.01 3.22 15.66
N ASN A 77 9.60 4.20 14.84
CA ASN A 77 9.74 5.62 15.13
C ASN A 77 8.57 6.42 14.52
N THR A 78 8.47 7.72 14.78
CA THR A 78 7.34 8.53 14.29
C THR A 78 7.51 9.03 12.85
N GLU A 79 8.65 8.80 12.23
CA GLU A 79 8.98 9.31 10.89
C GLU A 79 8.72 8.26 9.80
N ASP A 80 8.88 6.97 10.11
CA ASP A 80 8.64 5.85 9.18
C ASP A 80 7.16 5.45 9.10
N VAL A 81 6.27 6.44 9.14
CA VAL A 81 4.82 6.28 8.98
C VAL A 81 4.37 6.84 7.65
N GLU A 82 3.58 6.05 6.93
CA GLU A 82 2.99 6.44 5.64
C GLU A 82 1.56 6.94 5.77
N ALA A 83 0.95 6.80 6.96
CA ALA A 83 -0.35 7.38 7.29
C ALA A 83 -0.50 7.57 8.80
N ASN A 84 -1.67 8.04 9.24
CA ASN A 84 -1.97 8.42 10.62
C ASN A 84 -2.13 7.26 11.62
N ARG A 85 -2.14 6.00 11.16
CA ARG A 85 -2.28 4.79 11.98
C ARG A 85 -1.76 3.56 11.24
N VAL A 86 -1.72 2.41 11.92
CA VAL A 86 -1.57 1.11 11.24
C VAL A 86 -2.88 0.76 10.53
N TYR A 87 -2.80 0.44 9.25
CA TYR A 87 -3.94 0.06 8.42
C TYR A 87 -4.02 -1.45 8.16
N ALA A 88 -2.89 -2.17 8.24
CA ALA A 88 -2.90 -3.62 8.21
C ALA A 88 -3.76 -4.18 9.36
N SER A 89 -4.75 -5.02 9.03
CA SER A 89 -5.65 -5.64 10.01
C SER A 89 -4.95 -6.63 10.95
N GLY A 90 -3.78 -7.13 10.54
CA GLY A 90 -2.92 -7.95 11.38
C GLY A 90 -1.56 -8.22 10.75
N LEU A 91 -0.64 -8.73 11.55
CA LEU A 91 0.74 -9.02 11.14
C LEU A 91 1.12 -10.48 11.42
N VAL A 92 1.77 -11.12 10.45
CA VAL A 92 2.27 -12.49 10.53
C VAL A 92 3.77 -12.51 10.22
N VAL A 93 4.57 -12.99 11.17
CA VAL A 93 6.03 -13.03 11.05
C VAL A 93 6.62 -14.37 11.50
N ARG A 94 7.84 -14.67 11.05
CA ARG A 94 8.56 -15.86 11.51
C ARG A 94 9.16 -15.64 12.89
N ASP A 95 9.84 -14.51 13.10
CA ASP A 95 10.53 -14.16 14.33
C ASP A 95 10.43 -12.65 14.57
N CYS A 96 10.15 -12.27 15.82
CA CYS A 96 10.21 -10.89 16.28
C CYS A 96 11.39 -10.78 17.27
N PRO A 97 12.49 -10.12 16.89
CA PRO A 97 13.70 -10.07 17.70
C PRO A 97 13.44 -9.47 19.08
N ALA A 98 13.99 -10.10 20.13
CA ALA A 98 13.88 -9.60 21.50
C ALA A 98 14.65 -8.29 21.72
N ARG A 99 15.73 -8.07 20.96
CA ARG A 99 16.54 -6.85 21.03
C ARG A 99 16.29 -5.98 19.81
N VAL A 100 15.87 -4.75 20.07
CA VAL A 100 15.82 -3.67 19.10
C VAL A 100 17.19 -2.98 19.03
N SER A 101 17.67 -2.67 17.82
CA SER A 101 19.00 -2.06 17.65
C SER A 101 19.05 -1.11 16.45
N ASN A 102 18.51 0.09 16.63
CA ASN A 102 18.65 1.19 15.68
C ASN A 102 18.61 2.53 16.44
N PHE A 103 19.43 3.50 16.03
CA PHE A 103 19.49 4.81 16.68
C PHE A 103 18.21 5.64 16.54
N ARG A 104 17.39 5.38 15.50
CA ARG A 104 16.10 6.02 15.28
C ARG A 104 14.98 5.40 16.10
N SER A 105 15.17 4.21 16.66
CA SER A 105 14.13 3.50 17.38
C SER A 105 13.67 4.27 18.62
N THR A 106 12.37 4.48 18.74
CA THR A 106 11.74 5.05 19.94
C THR A 106 10.91 4.02 20.72
N GLN A 107 10.52 2.92 20.08
CA GLN A 107 9.69 1.87 20.68
C GLN A 107 9.94 0.51 19.99
N SER A 108 9.63 -0.61 20.67
CA SER A 108 9.64 -1.93 20.02
C SER A 108 8.39 -2.18 19.17
N LEU A 109 8.50 -3.08 18.19
CA LEU A 109 7.37 -3.44 17.33
C LEU A 109 6.18 -4.03 18.12
N PRO A 110 6.35 -4.96 19.09
CA PRO A 110 5.22 -5.48 19.86
C PRO A 110 4.48 -4.43 20.68
N GLU A 111 5.22 -3.50 21.30
CA GLU A 111 4.60 -2.39 22.05
C GLU A 111 3.82 -1.46 21.13
N TYR A 112 4.34 -1.19 19.92
CA TYR A 112 3.66 -0.38 18.92
C TYR A 112 2.37 -1.03 18.43
N LEU A 113 2.41 -2.32 18.08
CA LEU A 113 1.23 -3.08 17.64
C LEU A 113 0.16 -3.14 18.74
N ALA A 114 0.55 -3.38 19.99
CA ALA A 114 -0.37 -3.37 21.12
C ALA A 114 -1.00 -1.97 21.33
N ALA A 115 -0.21 -0.90 21.23
CA ALA A 115 -0.69 0.48 21.35
C ALA A 115 -1.65 0.87 20.21
N GLN A 116 -1.47 0.31 19.01
CA GLN A 116 -2.34 0.53 17.85
C GLN A 116 -3.53 -0.44 17.80
N GLY A 117 -3.65 -1.37 18.74
CA GLY A 117 -4.74 -2.36 18.77
C GLY A 117 -4.64 -3.45 17.70
N VAL A 118 -3.44 -3.69 17.16
CA VAL A 118 -3.23 -4.61 16.02
C VAL A 118 -2.88 -6.00 16.53
N VAL A 119 -3.64 -7.00 16.10
CA VAL A 119 -3.39 -8.41 16.42
C VAL A 119 -2.27 -8.95 15.53
N ALA A 120 -1.29 -9.62 16.14
CA ALA A 120 -0.11 -10.10 15.41
C ALA A 120 0.42 -11.42 15.98
N ILE A 121 0.96 -12.26 15.11
CA ILE A 121 1.49 -13.59 15.43
C ILE A 121 2.93 -13.76 14.93
N ALA A 122 3.78 -14.30 15.78
CA ALA A 122 5.16 -14.71 15.47
C ALA A 122 5.34 -16.22 15.69
N GLY A 123 6.48 -16.75 15.26
CA GLY A 123 6.87 -18.14 15.52
C GLY A 123 6.28 -19.17 14.54
N ILE A 124 5.71 -18.73 13.42
CA ILE A 124 5.13 -19.63 12.42
C ILE A 124 6.04 -19.80 11.19
N ASP A 125 5.82 -20.87 10.43
CA ASP A 125 6.47 -21.09 9.14
C ASP A 125 5.86 -20.18 8.05
N THR A 126 6.33 -18.94 7.98
CA THR A 126 5.90 -17.96 6.96
C THR A 126 6.23 -18.41 5.54
N ARG A 127 7.28 -19.23 5.34
CA ARG A 127 7.61 -19.79 4.03
C ARG A 127 6.54 -20.78 3.55
N LYS A 128 6.04 -21.66 4.44
CA LYS A 128 4.90 -22.53 4.14
C LYS A 128 3.66 -21.71 3.81
N LEU A 129 3.35 -20.68 4.60
CA LEU A 129 2.21 -19.80 4.35
C LEU A 129 2.32 -19.11 2.97
N THR A 130 3.46 -18.50 2.65
CA THR A 130 3.69 -17.86 1.35
C THR A 130 3.50 -18.84 0.19
N ARG A 131 3.98 -20.08 0.30
CA ARG A 131 3.76 -21.10 -0.74
C ARG A 131 2.29 -21.45 -0.91
N ILE A 132 1.54 -21.57 0.19
CA ILE A 132 0.10 -21.82 0.15
C ILE A 132 -0.62 -20.67 -0.58
N LEU A 133 -0.32 -19.42 -0.22
CA LEU A 133 -0.95 -18.25 -0.86
C LEU A 133 -0.58 -18.15 -2.35
N ARG A 134 0.68 -18.40 -2.72
CA ARG A 134 1.11 -18.46 -4.13
C ARG A 134 0.37 -19.53 -4.92
N ASP A 135 0.24 -20.73 -4.35
CA ASP A 135 -0.29 -21.89 -5.06
C ASP A 135 -1.83 -21.86 -5.11
N LYS A 136 -2.50 -21.45 -4.04
CA LYS A 136 -3.98 -21.44 -3.92
C LYS A 136 -4.64 -20.07 -4.10
N GLY A 137 -3.87 -18.99 -4.11
CA GLY A 137 -4.36 -17.61 -4.13
C GLY A 137 -4.51 -17.00 -2.74
N ALA A 138 -4.76 -15.69 -2.71
CA ALA A 138 -5.14 -14.98 -1.49
C ALA A 138 -6.48 -15.51 -0.96
N GLN A 139 -6.62 -15.60 0.37
CA GLN A 139 -7.81 -16.16 1.01
C GLN A 139 -8.05 -15.51 2.36
N GLY A 140 -9.28 -15.61 2.86
CA GLY A 140 -9.63 -15.18 4.21
C GLY A 140 -8.80 -15.93 5.27
N GLY A 141 -8.37 -15.21 6.28
CA GLY A 141 -7.68 -15.76 7.43
C GLY A 141 -8.05 -15.05 8.72
N CYS A 142 -7.80 -15.73 9.83
CA CYS A 142 -8.02 -15.20 11.16
C CYS A 142 -6.75 -15.39 12.00
N ILE A 143 -6.24 -14.30 12.59
CA ILE A 143 -5.32 -14.39 13.72
C ILE A 143 -6.16 -14.38 14.99
N PHE A 144 -6.00 -15.39 15.83
CA PHE A 144 -6.72 -15.56 17.09
C PHE A 144 -5.71 -15.70 18.24
N VAL A 145 -5.75 -14.80 19.22
CA VAL A 145 -4.92 -14.89 20.43
C VAL A 145 -5.62 -15.84 21.41
N GLY A 146 -5.08 -17.06 21.51
CA GLY A 146 -5.67 -18.19 22.22
C GLY A 146 -5.29 -19.51 21.53
N ASP A 147 -5.96 -20.59 21.92
CA ASP A 147 -5.67 -21.96 21.47
C ASP A 147 -6.86 -22.66 20.76
N ASP A 148 -8.00 -21.98 20.61
CA ASP A 148 -9.20 -22.46 19.92
C ASP A 148 -9.06 -22.38 18.38
N ALA A 149 -8.58 -23.48 17.80
CA ALA A 149 -8.38 -23.59 16.37
C ALA A 149 -9.69 -23.70 15.57
N GLU A 150 -10.73 -24.31 16.14
CA GLU A 150 -12.01 -24.48 15.46
C GLU A 150 -12.70 -23.13 15.27
N ARG A 151 -12.72 -22.31 16.33
CA ARG A 151 -13.23 -20.95 16.26
C ARG A 151 -12.44 -20.09 15.28
N ALA A 152 -11.11 -20.21 15.27
CA ALA A 152 -10.28 -19.46 14.33
C ALA A 152 -10.58 -19.80 12.86
N VAL A 153 -10.83 -21.09 12.54
CA VAL A 153 -11.21 -21.52 11.19
C VAL A 153 -12.62 -21.04 10.81
N GLU A 154 -13.56 -21.08 11.74
CA GLU A 154 -14.92 -20.54 11.53
C GLU A 154 -14.86 -19.05 11.17
N LEU A 155 -14.10 -18.27 11.93
CA LEU A 155 -13.88 -16.83 11.69
C LEU A 155 -13.17 -16.58 10.36
N ALA A 156 -12.15 -17.38 10.01
CA ALA A 156 -11.46 -17.25 8.73
C ALA A 156 -12.40 -17.47 7.52
N ARG A 157 -13.38 -18.37 7.66
CA ARG A 157 -14.39 -18.66 6.63
C ARG A 157 -15.49 -17.61 6.53
N SER A 158 -15.70 -16.80 7.57
CA SER A 158 -16.71 -15.73 7.53
C SER A 158 -16.25 -14.47 6.78
N PHE A 159 -14.99 -14.42 6.32
CA PHE A 159 -14.49 -13.28 5.56
C PHE A 159 -15.21 -13.17 4.19
N PRO A 160 -15.86 -12.04 3.90
CA PRO A 160 -16.68 -11.89 2.68
C PRO A 160 -15.86 -11.78 1.38
N GLY A 161 -14.54 -11.58 1.48
CA GLY A 161 -13.65 -11.37 0.32
C GLY A 161 -13.51 -9.89 -0.04
N MET A 162 -12.39 -9.51 -0.66
CA MET A 162 -12.09 -8.11 -1.04
C MET A 162 -12.85 -7.60 -2.27
N SER A 163 -13.32 -8.49 -3.13
CA SER A 163 -13.98 -8.10 -4.40
C SER A 163 -15.29 -7.39 -4.14
N GLY A 164 -15.51 -6.27 -4.83
CA GLY A 164 -16.69 -5.42 -4.65
C GLY A 164 -16.68 -4.55 -3.39
N GLN A 165 -15.59 -4.52 -2.61
CA GLN A 165 -15.47 -3.61 -1.46
C GLN A 165 -14.78 -2.29 -1.86
N ASP A 166 -15.54 -1.20 -1.80
CA ASP A 166 -15.01 0.17 -1.86
C ASP A 166 -14.45 0.56 -0.48
N LEU A 167 -13.18 0.24 -0.27
CA LEU A 167 -12.43 0.57 0.94
C LEU A 167 -11.80 1.97 0.86
N ALA A 168 -11.67 2.55 -0.33
CA ALA A 168 -11.15 3.90 -0.54
C ALA A 168 -11.94 4.94 0.27
N LYS A 169 -13.29 4.90 0.21
CA LYS A 169 -14.13 5.80 1.02
C LYS A 169 -14.02 5.55 2.54
N VAL A 170 -13.60 4.36 2.96
CA VAL A 170 -13.48 3.98 4.38
C VAL A 170 -12.23 4.57 4.99
N VAL A 171 -11.13 4.61 4.24
CA VAL A 171 -9.84 5.13 4.71
C VAL A 171 -9.61 6.60 4.39
N SER A 172 -10.34 7.15 3.41
CA SER A 172 -10.29 8.58 3.05
C SER A 172 -10.50 9.50 4.25
N GLN A 173 -9.76 10.60 4.28
CA GLN A 173 -10.08 11.72 5.16
C GLN A 173 -11.47 12.30 4.85
N LYS A 174 -12.05 12.97 5.85
CA LYS A 174 -13.39 13.57 5.76
C LYS A 174 -13.37 15.02 5.30
N ASP A 175 -12.33 15.75 5.68
CA ASP A 175 -12.19 17.17 5.42
C ASP A 175 -11.14 17.42 4.35
N THR A 176 -11.29 18.51 3.61
CA THR A 176 -10.24 18.98 2.70
C THR A 176 -9.11 19.60 3.51
N THR A 177 -7.88 19.21 3.23
CA THR A 177 -6.67 19.67 3.94
C THR A 177 -5.60 20.15 2.97
N SER A 178 -4.63 20.90 3.47
CA SER A 178 -3.41 21.25 2.73
C SER A 178 -2.23 20.43 3.24
N TRP A 179 -1.28 20.14 2.34
CA TRP A 179 -0.05 19.43 2.70
C TRP A 179 1.18 20.29 2.41
N THR A 180 2.04 20.48 3.41
CA THR A 180 3.20 21.39 3.35
C THR A 180 4.56 20.72 3.57
N GLN A 181 4.57 19.46 4.02
CA GLN A 181 5.80 18.74 4.40
C GLN A 181 6.49 18.13 3.17
N GLY A 182 7.81 18.23 3.06
CA GLY A 182 8.63 17.57 2.03
C GLY A 182 9.26 16.26 2.52
N THR A 183 10.19 15.70 1.74
CA THR A 183 10.85 14.43 2.10
C THR A 183 11.78 14.53 3.30
N TRP A 184 12.08 13.38 3.88
CA TRP A 184 12.97 13.24 5.03
C TRP A 184 14.43 13.10 4.59
N GLU A 185 15.33 13.76 5.30
CA GLU A 185 16.77 13.64 5.14
C GLU A 185 17.47 13.30 6.47
N LEU A 186 18.46 12.41 6.41
CA LEU A 186 19.22 12.00 7.58
C LEU A 186 19.94 13.18 8.24
N GLY A 187 19.67 13.39 9.52
CA GLY A 187 20.25 14.49 10.31
C GLY A 187 19.46 15.79 10.25
N SER A 188 18.48 15.91 9.35
CA SER A 188 17.65 17.10 9.17
C SER A 188 16.17 16.85 9.44
N GLY A 189 15.68 15.62 9.26
CA GLY A 189 14.27 15.30 9.37
C GLY A 189 13.50 15.67 8.10
N PHE A 190 12.19 15.86 8.22
CA PHE A 190 11.35 16.30 7.10
C PHE A 190 11.60 17.76 6.72
N SER A 191 11.67 18.04 5.43
CA SER A 191 11.78 19.39 4.90
C SER A 191 10.43 20.11 4.82
N ALA A 192 10.48 21.42 4.52
CA ALA A 192 9.31 22.25 4.23
C ALA A 192 9.61 23.08 2.97
N PRO A 193 9.50 22.48 1.77
CA PRO A 193 9.87 23.12 0.51
C PRO A 193 8.91 24.26 0.16
N SER A 194 9.35 25.18 -0.72
CA SER A 194 8.45 26.18 -1.31
C SER A 194 7.38 25.48 -2.16
N GLN A 195 6.15 25.96 -2.10
CA GLN A 195 4.99 25.39 -2.78
C GLN A 195 4.23 26.46 -3.58
N ASP A 196 4.93 27.16 -4.45
CA ASP A 196 4.43 28.33 -5.17
C ASP A 196 4.37 28.12 -6.69
N GLN A 197 4.84 26.97 -7.20
CA GLN A 197 4.95 26.73 -8.63
C GLN A 197 3.69 26.14 -9.27
N PHE A 198 3.09 25.14 -8.62
CA PHE A 198 1.92 24.43 -9.16
C PHE A 198 0.85 24.20 -8.10
N HIS A 199 -0.43 24.21 -8.47
CA HIS A 199 -1.52 23.75 -7.61
C HIS A 199 -1.98 22.35 -8.03
N VAL A 200 -1.72 21.36 -7.18
CA VAL A 200 -2.23 20.00 -7.35
C VAL A 200 -3.41 19.77 -6.41
N VAL A 201 -4.52 19.27 -6.97
CA VAL A 201 -5.58 18.67 -6.15
C VAL A 201 -5.37 17.17 -6.14
N ALA A 202 -5.12 16.61 -4.95
CA ALA A 202 -4.89 15.18 -4.75
C ALA A 202 -6.14 14.55 -4.13
N TYR A 203 -6.66 13.49 -4.74
CA TYR A 203 -7.70 12.66 -4.13
C TYR A 203 -7.09 11.74 -3.10
N ASP A 204 -7.65 11.74 -1.89
CA ASP A 204 -7.31 10.79 -0.83
C ASP A 204 -8.18 9.54 -0.93
N TYR A 205 -7.64 8.51 -1.59
CA TYR A 205 -8.22 7.17 -1.57
C TYR A 205 -7.58 6.26 -0.51
N GLY A 206 -6.83 6.82 0.44
CA GLY A 206 -5.86 6.11 1.27
C GLY A 206 -4.43 6.51 0.91
N VAL A 207 -4.19 7.81 0.73
CA VAL A 207 -2.91 8.33 0.23
C VAL A 207 -1.78 8.04 1.22
N LYS A 208 -0.66 7.59 0.67
CA LYS A 208 0.61 7.53 1.41
C LYS A 208 1.25 8.91 1.50
N GLN A 209 1.72 9.28 2.69
CA GLN A 209 2.33 10.58 2.94
C GLN A 209 3.54 10.84 2.04
N ASN A 210 4.34 9.82 1.69
CA ASN A 210 5.52 10.05 0.85
C ASN A 210 5.18 10.51 -0.58
N ILE A 211 3.99 10.19 -1.09
CA ILE A 211 3.50 10.75 -2.36
C ILE A 211 3.39 12.28 -2.24
N LEU A 212 2.76 12.75 -1.16
CA LEU A 212 2.52 14.17 -0.93
C LEU A 212 3.84 14.91 -0.69
N ARG A 213 4.78 14.29 0.03
CA ARG A 213 6.14 14.80 0.23
C ARG A 213 6.88 15.01 -1.10
N LEU A 214 6.82 14.03 -2.00
CA LEU A 214 7.49 14.12 -3.30
C LEU A 214 6.87 15.13 -4.27
N LEU A 215 5.57 15.37 -4.17
CA LEU A 215 4.89 16.46 -4.88
C LEU A 215 5.29 17.82 -4.29
N ALA A 216 5.34 17.94 -2.96
CA ALA A 216 5.75 19.15 -2.26
C ALA A 216 7.19 19.56 -2.63
N ASP A 217 8.13 18.61 -2.64
CA ASP A 217 9.53 18.84 -3.04
C ASP A 217 9.67 19.40 -4.46
N ARG A 218 8.65 19.21 -5.29
CA ARG A 218 8.59 19.67 -6.68
C ARG A 218 7.82 20.98 -6.85
N GLY A 219 7.61 21.73 -5.78
CA GLY A 219 6.96 23.03 -5.83
C GLY A 219 5.44 22.98 -5.91
N CYS A 220 4.83 21.82 -5.65
CA CYS A 220 3.37 21.69 -5.67
C CYS A 220 2.76 22.17 -4.34
N ARG A 221 1.87 23.15 -4.41
CA ARG A 221 0.85 23.39 -3.39
C ARG A 221 -0.22 22.31 -3.53
N ILE A 222 -0.41 21.52 -2.49
CA ILE A 222 -1.32 20.37 -2.54
C ILE A 222 -2.58 20.68 -1.73
N THR A 223 -3.72 20.54 -2.38
CA THR A 223 -5.02 20.44 -1.72
C THR A 223 -5.45 18.98 -1.74
N LEU A 224 -5.44 18.34 -0.58
CA LEU A 224 -5.87 16.96 -0.44
C LEU A 224 -7.38 16.94 -0.18
N VAL A 225 -8.13 16.25 -1.01
CA VAL A 225 -9.60 16.19 -0.96
C VAL A 225 -10.08 14.78 -0.63
N PRO A 226 -11.21 14.61 0.07
CA PRO A 226 -11.83 13.30 0.27
C PRO A 226 -12.07 12.52 -1.03
N ALA A 227 -12.06 11.19 -0.94
CA ALA A 227 -12.32 10.27 -2.04
C ALA A 227 -13.55 10.66 -2.89
N GLN A 228 -14.62 11.08 -2.22
CA GLN A 228 -15.93 11.35 -2.83
C GLN A 228 -16.13 12.80 -3.29
N THR A 229 -15.10 13.65 -3.22
CA THR A 229 -15.20 15.05 -3.69
C THR A 229 -15.56 15.08 -5.18
N SER A 230 -16.56 15.89 -5.53
CA SER A 230 -17.05 15.97 -6.91
C SER A 230 -16.05 16.67 -7.84
N ALA A 231 -16.06 16.32 -9.13
CA ALA A 231 -15.22 17.00 -10.11
C ALA A 231 -15.50 18.50 -10.17
N ASP A 232 -16.76 18.93 -10.01
CA ASP A 232 -17.14 20.34 -10.02
C ASP A 232 -16.50 21.13 -8.87
N GLU A 233 -16.40 20.53 -7.67
CA GLU A 233 -15.71 21.14 -6.54
C GLU A 233 -14.21 21.24 -6.80
N VAL A 234 -13.59 20.19 -7.35
CA VAL A 234 -12.17 20.21 -7.71
C VAL A 234 -11.88 21.28 -8.77
N LEU A 235 -12.72 21.39 -9.80
CA LEU A 235 -12.54 22.38 -10.87
C LEU A 235 -12.63 23.83 -10.36
N LYS A 236 -13.45 24.11 -9.34
CA LYS A 236 -13.53 25.44 -8.71
C LYS A 236 -12.22 25.86 -8.04
N LEU A 237 -11.37 24.90 -7.68
CA LEU A 237 -10.06 25.17 -7.09
C LEU A 237 -9.02 25.62 -8.12
N ASN A 238 -9.35 25.56 -9.43
CA ASN A 238 -8.46 25.86 -10.55
C ASN A 238 -7.09 25.17 -10.45
N PRO A 239 -7.04 23.82 -10.33
CA PRO A 239 -5.78 23.11 -10.24
C PRO A 239 -4.98 23.18 -11.55
N ASP A 240 -3.66 23.25 -11.43
CA ASP A 240 -2.73 23.01 -12.53
C ASP A 240 -2.70 21.51 -12.92
N GLY A 241 -3.00 20.61 -11.97
CA GLY A 241 -3.10 19.17 -12.21
C GLY A 241 -3.88 18.43 -11.12
N VAL A 242 -4.40 17.25 -11.47
CA VAL A 242 -5.11 16.37 -10.55
C VAL A 242 -4.31 15.10 -10.31
N PHE A 243 -4.18 14.71 -9.05
CA PHE A 243 -3.48 13.50 -8.64
C PHE A 243 -4.45 12.49 -8.03
N LEU A 244 -4.39 11.23 -8.49
CA LEU A 244 -5.20 10.12 -8.01
C LEU A 244 -4.32 9.17 -7.19
N SER A 245 -4.53 9.12 -5.87
CA SER A 245 -3.64 8.36 -4.97
C SER A 245 -3.79 6.84 -5.07
N ASN A 246 -2.88 6.15 -4.37
CA ASN A 246 -3.08 4.77 -3.97
C ASN A 246 -4.26 4.63 -3.00
N GLY A 247 -4.67 3.37 -2.74
CA GLY A 247 -5.73 3.05 -1.80
C GLY A 247 -6.04 1.55 -1.74
N PRO A 248 -6.83 1.11 -0.75
CA PRO A 248 -7.23 -0.28 -0.59
C PRO A 248 -8.47 -0.65 -1.43
N GLY A 249 -8.72 -1.94 -1.55
CA GLY A 249 -9.97 -2.48 -2.06
C GLY A 249 -10.05 -2.65 -3.57
N ASP A 250 -11.28 -2.86 -4.04
CA ASP A 250 -11.61 -3.05 -5.45
C ASP A 250 -11.84 -1.67 -6.11
N PRO A 251 -11.23 -1.37 -7.27
CA PRO A 251 -11.45 -0.11 -7.97
C PRO A 251 -12.83 0.00 -8.65
N GLU A 252 -13.48 -1.11 -9.01
CA GLU A 252 -14.76 -1.08 -9.73
C GLU A 252 -15.91 -0.36 -8.98
N PRO A 253 -16.11 -0.57 -7.67
CA PRO A 253 -17.17 0.12 -6.92
C PRO A 253 -16.89 1.61 -6.66
N CYS A 254 -15.73 2.15 -7.02
CA CYS A 254 -15.38 3.57 -6.86
C CYS A 254 -16.00 4.44 -7.97
N ASP A 255 -17.33 4.33 -8.18
CA ASP A 255 -18.08 4.98 -9.25
C ASP A 255 -17.90 6.50 -9.29
N TYR A 256 -17.87 7.14 -8.12
CA TYR A 256 -17.62 8.56 -7.92
C TYR A 256 -16.25 8.98 -8.47
N ALA A 257 -15.21 8.20 -8.19
CA ALA A 257 -13.83 8.49 -8.60
C ALA A 257 -13.66 8.28 -10.10
N ILE A 258 -14.27 7.22 -10.65
CA ILE A 258 -14.29 6.95 -12.09
C ILE A 258 -15.00 8.08 -12.84
N ALA A 259 -16.16 8.52 -12.34
CA ALA A 259 -16.93 9.62 -12.92
C ALA A 259 -16.14 10.95 -12.87
N ALA A 260 -15.54 11.28 -11.72
CA ALA A 260 -14.73 12.49 -11.59
C ALA A 260 -13.52 12.47 -12.54
N THR A 261 -12.84 11.32 -12.62
CA THR A 261 -11.69 11.14 -13.51
C THR A 261 -12.07 11.35 -14.98
N LYS A 262 -13.22 10.83 -15.44
CA LYS A 262 -13.72 11.09 -16.80
C LYS A 262 -13.83 12.59 -17.09
N VAL A 263 -14.38 13.36 -16.16
CA VAL A 263 -14.49 14.82 -16.30
C VAL A 263 -13.11 15.47 -16.43
N PHE A 264 -12.14 15.14 -15.58
CA PHE A 264 -10.79 15.72 -15.65
C PHE A 264 -10.10 15.41 -16.98
N LEU A 265 -10.25 14.17 -17.47
CA LEU A 265 -9.72 13.75 -18.76
C LEU A 265 -10.39 14.49 -19.92
N GLU A 266 -11.71 14.66 -19.92
CA GLU A 266 -12.45 15.43 -20.91
C GLU A 266 -12.02 16.91 -20.94
N ARG A 267 -11.75 17.48 -19.77
CA ARG A 267 -11.23 18.85 -19.61
C ARG A 267 -9.75 18.99 -19.94
N LYS A 268 -9.06 17.89 -20.29
CA LYS A 268 -7.63 17.83 -20.61
C LYS A 268 -6.74 18.40 -19.51
N LEU A 269 -7.15 18.26 -18.26
CA LEU A 269 -6.25 18.57 -17.14
C LEU A 269 -5.11 17.56 -17.10
N PRO A 270 -3.89 17.96 -16.69
CA PRO A 270 -2.85 17.03 -16.31
C PRO A 270 -3.35 16.08 -15.22
N VAL A 271 -3.32 14.77 -15.49
CA VAL A 271 -3.75 13.75 -14.50
C VAL A 271 -2.64 12.73 -14.30
N PHE A 272 -2.30 12.46 -13.04
CA PHE A 272 -1.38 11.38 -12.66
C PHE A 272 -2.02 10.45 -11.63
N GLY A 273 -2.08 9.15 -11.93
CA GLY A 273 -2.62 8.13 -11.04
C GLY A 273 -1.59 7.09 -10.60
N ILE A 274 -1.61 6.73 -9.32
CA ILE A 274 -0.71 5.73 -8.71
C ILE A 274 -1.54 4.59 -8.09
N CYS A 275 -1.16 3.34 -8.34
CA CYS A 275 -1.80 2.13 -7.80
C CYS A 275 -3.33 2.11 -8.01
N LEU A 276 -4.15 2.40 -7.00
CA LEU A 276 -5.60 2.52 -7.17
C LEU A 276 -5.97 3.62 -8.17
N GLY A 277 -5.27 4.76 -8.15
CA GLY A 277 -5.45 5.83 -9.13
C GLY A 277 -5.13 5.41 -10.58
N HIS A 278 -4.20 4.46 -10.77
CA HIS A 278 -3.97 3.84 -12.08
C HIS A 278 -5.17 3.01 -12.55
N GLN A 279 -5.76 2.25 -11.63
CA GLN A 279 -6.91 1.39 -11.92
C GLN A 279 -8.17 2.22 -12.20
N ILE A 280 -8.43 3.24 -11.39
CA ILE A 280 -9.52 4.21 -11.59
C ILE A 280 -9.39 4.88 -12.96
N MET A 281 -8.17 5.26 -13.35
CA MET A 281 -7.93 5.83 -14.69
C MET A 281 -8.18 4.81 -15.80
N GLY A 282 -7.79 3.55 -15.62
CA GLY A 282 -8.06 2.46 -16.56
C GLY A 282 -9.58 2.26 -16.78
N LEU A 283 -10.35 2.26 -15.70
CA LEU A 283 -11.81 2.18 -15.74
C LEU A 283 -12.45 3.45 -16.34
N ALA A 284 -11.91 4.63 -16.04
CA ALA A 284 -12.40 5.89 -16.56
C ALA A 284 -12.31 5.97 -18.10
N VAL A 285 -11.28 5.35 -18.69
CA VAL A 285 -11.12 5.26 -20.15
C VAL A 285 -11.81 4.05 -20.79
N GLY A 286 -12.57 3.27 -20.01
CA GLY A 286 -13.35 2.14 -20.52
C GLY A 286 -12.60 0.81 -20.55
N GLY A 287 -11.43 0.72 -19.92
CA GLY A 287 -10.77 -0.54 -19.64
C GLY A 287 -11.49 -1.35 -18.55
N LYS A 288 -10.94 -2.52 -18.24
CA LYS A 288 -11.42 -3.44 -17.20
C LYS A 288 -10.32 -3.73 -16.20
N THR A 289 -10.73 -4.06 -14.98
CA THR A 289 -9.83 -4.52 -13.92
C THR A 289 -10.08 -5.98 -13.61
N VAL A 290 -9.04 -6.68 -13.17
CA VAL A 290 -9.11 -8.08 -12.77
C VAL A 290 -8.44 -8.26 -11.42
N LYS A 291 -9.06 -9.08 -10.56
CA LYS A 291 -8.40 -9.51 -9.32
C LYS A 291 -7.29 -10.50 -9.66
N MET A 292 -6.10 -10.22 -9.16
CA MET A 292 -4.93 -11.08 -9.33
C MET A 292 -5.00 -12.27 -8.37
N LYS A 293 -4.35 -13.37 -8.74
CA LYS A 293 -4.30 -14.57 -7.90
C LYS A 293 -3.66 -14.28 -6.53
N THR A 294 -2.52 -13.59 -6.52
CA THR A 294 -1.77 -13.24 -5.31
C THR A 294 -1.43 -11.76 -5.18
N GLY A 295 -1.68 -10.98 -6.23
CA GLY A 295 -1.20 -9.61 -6.33
C GLY A 295 0.32 -9.49 -6.36
N HIS A 296 0.80 -8.26 -6.31
CA HIS A 296 2.21 -7.91 -6.17
C HIS A 296 2.42 -7.12 -4.88
N HIS A 297 3.29 -7.65 -4.02
CA HIS A 297 3.57 -7.09 -2.71
C HIS A 297 5.07 -7.27 -2.43
N GLY A 298 5.86 -6.21 -2.58
CA GLY A 298 7.31 -6.29 -2.43
C GLY A 298 8.05 -5.08 -2.97
N ALA A 299 9.35 -5.02 -2.68
CA ALA A 299 10.24 -3.92 -3.07
C ALA A 299 11.35 -4.36 -4.03
N ASN A 300 11.12 -5.42 -4.80
CA ASN A 300 12.10 -6.02 -5.71
C ASN A 300 11.54 -6.30 -7.11
N HIS A 301 10.43 -5.65 -7.48
CA HIS A 301 9.66 -6.00 -8.67
C HIS A 301 10.24 -5.33 -9.92
N PRO A 302 10.70 -6.09 -10.93
CA PRO A 302 11.25 -5.51 -12.15
C PRO A 302 10.12 -5.05 -13.08
N VAL A 303 10.18 -3.78 -13.49
CA VAL A 303 9.24 -3.16 -14.42
C VAL A 303 10.03 -2.55 -15.58
N GLN A 304 9.66 -2.90 -16.81
CA GLN A 304 10.31 -2.37 -18.01
C GLN A 304 9.49 -1.22 -18.60
N ASP A 305 10.16 -0.10 -18.87
CA ASP A 305 9.62 0.94 -19.74
C ASP A 305 9.69 0.49 -21.21
N MET A 306 8.56 0.54 -21.88
CA MET A 306 8.38 -0.07 -23.20
C MET A 306 9.04 0.73 -24.32
N GLN A 307 9.29 2.03 -24.11
CA GLN A 307 9.90 2.90 -25.11
C GLN A 307 11.43 2.80 -25.09
N SER A 308 12.04 3.04 -23.93
CA SER A 308 13.49 3.03 -23.71
C SER A 308 14.06 1.64 -23.47
N LYS A 309 13.22 0.65 -23.14
CA LYS A 309 13.60 -0.69 -22.68
C LYS A 309 14.36 -0.72 -21.36
N ARG A 310 14.49 0.42 -20.68
CA ARG A 310 15.07 0.51 -19.34
C ARG A 310 14.22 -0.28 -18.35
N VAL A 311 14.89 -0.97 -17.44
CA VAL A 311 14.25 -1.68 -16.33
C VAL A 311 14.45 -0.87 -15.05
N PHE A 312 13.38 -0.78 -14.26
CA PHE A 312 13.35 -0.20 -12.94
C PHE A 312 13.01 -1.30 -11.93
N ILE A 313 13.62 -1.27 -10.75
CA ILE A 313 13.16 -2.08 -9.62
C ILE A 313 12.17 -1.21 -8.85
N THR A 314 10.98 -1.73 -8.58
CA THR A 314 9.90 -0.93 -8.00
C THR A 314 9.29 -1.58 -6.77
N SER A 315 8.67 -0.72 -5.96
CA SER A 315 7.75 -1.12 -4.89
C SER A 315 6.36 -1.40 -5.46
N GLN A 316 5.75 -2.48 -5.00
CA GLN A 316 4.44 -2.96 -5.41
C GLN A 316 3.59 -3.29 -4.18
N ASN A 317 2.33 -2.87 -4.23
CA ASN A 317 1.29 -3.25 -3.28
C ASN A 317 -0.07 -3.18 -3.98
N HIS A 318 -0.43 -4.23 -4.73
CA HIS A 318 -1.73 -4.27 -5.40
C HIS A 318 -2.24 -5.71 -5.61
N GLY A 319 -3.53 -5.92 -5.32
CA GLY A 319 -4.25 -7.18 -5.56
C GLY A 319 -5.07 -7.20 -6.84
N PHE A 320 -5.21 -6.05 -7.52
CA PHE A 320 -5.94 -5.88 -8.78
C PHE A 320 -5.01 -5.35 -9.86
N ALA A 321 -5.34 -5.60 -11.12
CA ALA A 321 -4.59 -5.08 -12.27
C ALA A 321 -5.55 -4.65 -13.38
N VAL A 322 -5.16 -3.65 -14.17
CA VAL A 322 -5.86 -3.28 -15.39
C VAL A 322 -5.51 -4.28 -16.50
N ASP A 323 -6.53 -4.79 -17.18
CA ASP A 323 -6.34 -5.65 -18.35
C ASP A 323 -5.93 -4.80 -19.57
N ALA A 324 -4.66 -4.92 -19.99
CA ALA A 324 -4.13 -4.19 -21.13
C ALA A 324 -4.90 -4.44 -22.43
N ALA A 325 -5.47 -5.64 -22.62
CA ALA A 325 -6.23 -5.97 -23.83
C ALA A 325 -7.59 -5.27 -23.90
N SER A 326 -8.09 -4.78 -22.75
CA SER A 326 -9.36 -4.06 -22.66
C SER A 326 -9.23 -2.55 -22.89
N LEU A 327 -8.02 -2.02 -22.93
CA LEU A 327 -7.79 -0.59 -23.05
C LEU A 327 -8.10 -0.07 -24.47
N PRO A 328 -8.67 1.15 -24.60
CA PRO A 328 -9.00 1.74 -25.90
C PRO A 328 -7.75 2.17 -26.69
N ALA A 329 -7.93 2.39 -27.99
CA ALA A 329 -6.84 2.72 -28.92
C ALA A 329 -6.08 4.03 -28.62
N ASN A 330 -6.68 4.96 -27.85
CA ASN A 330 -6.03 6.20 -27.42
C ASN A 330 -5.17 6.01 -26.15
N THR A 331 -4.94 4.77 -25.71
CA THR A 331 -4.00 4.44 -24.64
C THR A 331 -2.72 3.85 -25.21
N ARG A 332 -1.58 4.30 -24.70
CA ARG A 332 -0.27 3.72 -24.97
C ARG A 332 0.23 3.05 -23.71
N VAL A 333 0.48 1.74 -23.78
CA VAL A 333 1.18 1.01 -22.72
C VAL A 333 2.60 1.57 -22.57
N THR A 334 2.96 1.98 -21.36
CA THR A 334 4.28 2.54 -21.05
C THR A 334 5.14 1.58 -20.26
N HIS A 335 4.54 0.78 -19.36
CA HIS A 335 5.30 -0.09 -18.48
C HIS A 335 4.65 -1.47 -18.35
N VAL A 336 5.48 -2.51 -18.27
CA VAL A 336 5.05 -3.90 -18.05
C VAL A 336 5.91 -4.56 -16.98
N SER A 337 5.32 -5.48 -16.22
CA SER A 337 6.09 -6.30 -15.29
C SER A 337 6.94 -7.32 -16.05
N LEU A 338 8.19 -7.50 -15.62
CA LEU A 338 9.05 -8.59 -16.10
C LEU A 338 8.90 -9.89 -15.28
N PHE A 339 8.13 -9.90 -14.20
CA PHE A 339 7.81 -11.13 -13.48
C PHE A 339 6.68 -11.92 -14.16
N ASP A 340 5.66 -11.24 -14.68
CA ASP A 340 4.47 -11.90 -15.19
C ASP A 340 3.83 -11.27 -16.44
N GLY A 341 4.40 -10.17 -16.97
CA GLY A 341 3.91 -9.49 -18.17
C GLY A 341 2.67 -8.62 -17.95
N THR A 342 2.19 -8.47 -16.72
CA THR A 342 1.03 -7.62 -16.39
C THR A 342 1.32 -6.14 -16.68
N LEU A 343 0.25 -5.38 -16.96
CA LEU A 343 0.33 -3.94 -17.17
C LEU A 343 0.82 -3.23 -15.90
N GLN A 344 1.78 -2.33 -16.06
CA GLN A 344 2.32 -1.52 -14.96
C GLN A 344 2.17 -0.02 -15.19
N GLY A 345 1.85 0.42 -16.40
CA GLY A 345 1.59 1.82 -16.67
C GLY A 345 1.10 2.03 -18.09
N PHE A 346 0.28 3.06 -18.27
CA PHE A 346 -0.14 3.55 -19.57
C PHE A 346 -0.28 5.07 -19.54
N GLU A 347 -0.38 5.67 -20.71
CA GLU A 347 -0.68 7.09 -20.88
C GLU A 347 -1.64 7.30 -22.03
N LEU A 348 -2.36 8.43 -22.01
CA LEU A 348 -3.27 8.80 -23.08
C LEU A 348 -2.53 9.54 -24.18
N THR A 349 -2.88 9.22 -25.43
CA THR A 349 -2.27 9.84 -26.61
C THR A 349 -2.91 11.18 -26.99
N ASP A 350 -4.11 11.47 -26.47
CA ASP A 350 -4.96 12.61 -26.82
C ASP A 350 -5.11 13.63 -25.68
N ARG A 351 -4.58 13.33 -24.49
CA ARG A 351 -4.77 14.08 -23.24
C ARG A 351 -3.50 13.98 -22.36
N PRO A 352 -3.19 14.99 -21.52
CA PRO A 352 -2.00 14.97 -20.66
C PRO A 352 -2.21 14.09 -19.41
N ALA A 353 -2.49 12.80 -19.60
CA ALA A 353 -2.78 11.88 -18.50
C ALA A 353 -1.95 10.60 -18.59
N PHE A 354 -1.39 10.18 -17.47
CA PHE A 354 -0.64 8.93 -17.37
C PHE A 354 -0.76 8.33 -15.97
N CYS A 355 -0.41 7.06 -15.83
CA CYS A 355 -0.47 6.38 -14.55
C CYS A 355 0.53 5.24 -14.42
N PHE A 356 0.72 4.81 -13.19
CA PHE A 356 1.62 3.71 -12.83
C PHE A 356 1.01 2.84 -11.72
N GLN A 357 1.08 1.52 -11.89
CA GLN A 357 0.45 0.52 -11.01
C GLN A 357 1.26 0.31 -9.72
N GLY A 358 2.59 0.39 -9.79
CA GLY A 358 3.44 0.34 -8.60
C GLY A 358 3.48 1.66 -7.85
N HIS A 359 4.47 1.79 -6.96
CA HIS A 359 4.63 2.93 -6.06
C HIS A 359 5.95 3.67 -6.35
N PRO A 360 5.93 4.71 -7.22
CA PRO A 360 7.08 5.56 -7.52
C PRO A 360 7.62 6.30 -6.30
N GLU A 361 6.79 6.51 -5.28
CA GLU A 361 7.18 7.06 -3.98
C GLU A 361 7.91 6.06 -3.07
N ALA A 362 7.91 4.78 -3.43
CA ALA A 362 8.45 3.69 -2.63
C ALA A 362 7.91 3.73 -1.18
N SER A 363 8.75 3.98 -0.19
CA SER A 363 8.39 4.04 1.25
C SER A 363 7.50 2.86 1.68
N PRO A 364 8.08 1.63 1.73
CA PRO A 364 9.50 1.33 1.56
C PRO A 364 9.87 0.91 0.13
N GLY A 365 11.17 0.89 -0.16
CA GLY A 365 11.76 0.26 -1.34
C GLY A 365 12.58 1.20 -2.24
N PRO A 366 12.89 0.78 -3.48
CA PRO A 366 13.82 1.48 -4.37
C PRO A 366 13.25 2.78 -4.95
N HIS A 367 14.12 3.77 -5.18
CA HIS A 367 13.74 5.09 -5.72
C HIS A 367 13.83 5.18 -7.25
N ASP A 368 14.03 4.05 -7.94
CA ASP A 368 14.41 3.98 -9.35
C ASP A 368 13.46 4.74 -10.30
N ILE A 369 12.17 4.80 -9.97
CA ILE A 369 11.11 5.33 -10.85
C ILE A 369 10.47 6.63 -10.35
N ILE A 370 11.12 7.30 -9.38
CA ILE A 370 10.70 8.63 -8.87
C ILE A 370 10.54 9.69 -9.98
N VAL A 371 11.20 9.49 -11.12
CA VAL A 371 11.12 10.32 -12.34
C VAL A 371 9.70 10.50 -12.87
N LEU A 372 8.75 9.63 -12.51
CA LEU A 372 7.35 9.81 -12.89
C LEU A 372 6.73 11.06 -12.26
N PHE A 373 7.18 11.50 -11.08
CA PHE A 373 6.75 12.78 -10.54
C PHE A 373 7.26 13.96 -11.39
N ASP A 374 8.49 13.92 -11.91
CA ASP A 374 9.03 14.96 -12.81
C ASP A 374 8.26 15.04 -14.13
N LYS A 375 7.82 13.89 -14.64
CA LYS A 375 6.91 13.84 -15.80
C LYS A 375 5.60 14.57 -15.52
N PHE A 376 5.00 14.38 -14.34
CA PHE A 376 3.78 15.08 -13.97
C PHE A 376 3.98 16.60 -13.90
N ILE A 377 5.08 17.06 -13.31
CA ILE A 377 5.45 18.49 -13.32
C ILE A 377 5.58 19.01 -14.75
N SER A 378 6.25 18.27 -15.62
CA SER A 378 6.44 18.65 -17.03
C SER A 378 5.12 18.80 -17.79
N LEU A 379 4.12 17.94 -17.49
CA LEU A 379 2.78 18.06 -18.07
C LEU A 379 2.05 19.31 -17.60
N MET A 380 2.15 19.67 -16.33
CA MET A 380 1.57 20.91 -15.80
C MET A 380 2.26 22.16 -16.37
N ALA A 381 3.59 22.14 -16.44
CA ALA A 381 4.36 23.23 -17.01
C ALA A 381 4.01 23.50 -18.49
N GLY A 382 3.70 22.46 -19.27
CA GLY A 382 3.30 22.61 -20.68
C GLY A 382 1.88 23.12 -20.92
N GLN A 383 1.06 23.26 -19.86
CA GLN A 383 -0.29 23.85 -19.94
C GLN A 383 -0.35 25.32 -19.49
N LYS A 384 0.71 25.82 -18.84
CA LYS A 384 0.90 27.24 -18.55
C LYS A 384 1.45 27.97 -19.77
#